data_AF-A0A6C0J263-F1
#
_entry.id   AF-A0A6C0J263-F1
#
_cell.length_a   1.000
_cell.length_b   1.000
_cell.length_c   1.000
_cell.angle_alpha   90.00
_cell.angle_beta   90.00
_cell.angle_gamma   90.00
#
_symmetry.space_group_name_H-M   'P 1'
#
loop_
_entity.id
_entity.type
_entity.pdbx_description
1 polymer ?
#
loop_
_entity_poly.entity_id
_entity_poly.type
_entity_poly.pdbx_seq_one_letter_code
_entity_poly.pdbx_strand_id
1 'polypeptide(L)'
;MDEQLLISQEISIYGCYTSVCILVGSIVAGVYNFHVSAILGFLLSITSYMHWKQVMIFSWIKIIDSLLASTLILNITFVDSSRFHPTYRLIWIAAVGTVVVVFVMNEILLYYQVKNPIYVGEISSSHYRYFSTYYTEPGTTQREYAEYRSTFTHIISIHIMLVGVCIYCTYNSYYSQLLPIEENLKISGSC
;
A
#
# COMPACT_ATOMS: atom_id res chain seq x y z
N MET A 1 -19.05 0.59 21.92
CA MET A 1 -18.93 0.05 20.55
C MET A 1 -17.80 -0.94 20.63
N ASP A 2 -18.11 -2.23 20.48
CA ASP A 2 -17.23 -3.30 20.95
C ASP A 2 -15.86 -3.27 20.24
N GLU A 3 -14.80 -3.38 21.02
CA GLU A 3 -13.39 -3.41 20.59
C GLU A 3 -13.04 -4.75 19.93
N GLN A 4 -13.82 -5.16 18.94
CA GLN A 4 -13.57 -6.41 18.23
C GLN A 4 -12.40 -6.23 17.26
N LEU A 5 -11.39 -7.08 17.41
CA LEU A 5 -10.31 -7.21 16.44
C LEU A 5 -10.88 -7.70 15.11
N LEU A 6 -10.55 -7.00 14.03
CA LEU A 6 -10.88 -7.38 12.66
C LEU A 6 -9.92 -8.45 12.12
N ILE A 7 -8.66 -8.38 12.54
CA ILE A 7 -7.58 -9.30 12.17
C ILE A 7 -6.85 -9.69 13.45
N SER A 8 -6.53 -10.97 13.59
CA SER A 8 -5.73 -11.49 14.70
C SER A 8 -4.35 -10.83 14.77
N GLN A 9 -3.83 -10.63 15.99
CA GLN A 9 -2.54 -9.95 16.18
C GLN A 9 -1.35 -10.71 15.58
N GLU A 10 -1.44 -12.05 15.56
CA GLU A 10 -0.42 -12.92 14.96
C GLU A 10 -0.24 -12.66 13.46
N ILE A 11 -1.31 -12.26 12.78
CA ILE A 11 -1.29 -11.91 11.36
C ILE A 11 -1.00 -10.43 11.16
N SER A 12 -1.56 -9.55 12.01
CA SER A 12 -1.41 -8.11 11.82
C SER A 12 0.02 -7.61 12.02
N ILE A 13 0.86 -8.33 12.77
CA ILE A 13 2.27 -7.99 12.99
C ILE A 13 3.09 -7.91 11.69
N TYR A 14 2.74 -8.67 10.65
CA TYR A 14 3.39 -8.57 9.33
C TYR A 14 3.17 -7.19 8.70
N GLY A 15 2.00 -6.58 8.94
CA GLY A 15 1.72 -5.21 8.54
C GLY A 15 2.59 -4.19 9.27
N CYS A 16 2.87 -4.41 10.56
CA CYS A 16 3.79 -3.56 11.33
C CYS A 16 5.21 -3.62 10.78
N TYR A 17 5.74 -4.80 10.46
CA TYR A 17 7.10 -4.91 9.91
C TYR A 17 7.22 -4.25 8.55
N THR A 18 6.17 -4.35 7.73
CA THR A 18 6.20 -3.83 6.36
C THR A 18 5.89 -2.34 6.27
N SER A 19 5.42 -1.69 7.34
CA SER A 19 5.35 -0.21 7.38
C SER A 19 6.73 0.44 7.27
N VAL A 20 7.81 -0.29 7.60
CA VAL A 20 9.19 0.13 7.36
C VAL A 20 9.46 0.37 5.87
N CYS A 21 8.81 -0.35 4.96
CA CYS A 21 8.92 -0.09 3.53
C CYS A 21 8.47 1.34 3.20
N ILE A 22 7.35 1.79 3.77
CA ILE A 22 6.83 3.15 3.59
C ILE A 22 7.85 4.18 4.11
N LEU A 23 8.48 3.91 5.26
CA LEU A 23 9.54 4.76 5.81
C LEU A 23 10.75 4.86 4.87
N VAL A 24 11.19 3.74 4.29
CA VAL A 24 12.27 3.74 3.28
C VAL A 24 11.88 4.59 2.07
N GLY A 25 10.65 4.45 1.57
CA GLY A 25 10.12 5.29 0.49
C GLY A 25 10.13 6.78 0.83
N SER A 26 9.76 7.14 2.06
CA SER A 26 9.81 8.52 2.56
C SER A 26 11.23 9.08 2.58
N ILE A 27 12.22 8.31 3.05
CA ILE A 27 13.64 8.72 3.06
C ILE A 27 14.12 8.97 1.63
N VAL A 28 13.84 8.05 0.71
CA VAL A 28 14.19 8.19 -0.72
C VAL A 28 13.55 9.45 -1.31
N ALA A 29 12.26 9.69 -1.05
CA ALA A 29 11.58 10.90 -1.50
C ALA A 29 12.28 12.17 -0.98
N GLY A 30 12.73 12.17 0.29
CA GLY A 30 13.51 13.25 0.88
C GLY A 30 14.83 13.50 0.16
N VAL A 31 15.60 12.44 -0.11
CA VAL A 31 16.89 12.51 -0.82
C VAL A 31 16.73 13.10 -2.22
N TYR A 32 15.64 12.78 -2.93
CA TYR A 32 15.36 13.28 -4.28
C TYR A 32 14.54 14.59 -4.32
N ASN A 33 14.48 15.33 -3.21
CA ASN A 33 13.79 16.63 -3.08
C ASN A 33 12.27 16.58 -3.34
N PHE A 34 11.61 15.49 -2.96
CA PHE A 34 10.14 15.35 -2.91
C PHE A 34 9.65 15.54 -1.47
N HIS A 35 9.92 16.71 -0.89
CA HIS A 35 9.77 16.96 0.55
C HIS A 35 8.35 16.75 1.10
N VAL A 36 7.31 17.16 0.35
CA VAL A 36 5.91 16.98 0.77
C VAL A 36 5.58 15.49 0.90
N SER A 37 5.91 14.69 -0.12
CA SER A 37 5.72 13.24 -0.10
C SER A 37 6.60 12.55 0.94
N ALA A 38 7.80 13.06 1.20
CA ALA A 38 8.64 12.56 2.28
C ALA A 38 7.95 12.72 3.65
N ILE A 39 7.42 13.90 3.95
CA ILE A 39 6.71 14.17 5.21
C ILE A 39 5.44 13.33 5.32
N LEU A 40 4.62 13.30 4.27
CA LEU A 40 3.39 12.50 4.24
C LEU A 40 3.68 11.00 4.38
N GLY A 41 4.71 10.49 3.71
CA GLY A 41 5.14 9.10 3.81
C GLY A 41 5.68 8.74 5.20
N PHE A 42 6.40 9.66 5.85
CA PHE A 42 6.87 9.46 7.22
C PHE A 42 5.69 9.35 8.19
N LEU A 43 4.75 10.29 8.13
CA LEU A 43 3.53 10.25 8.94
C LEU A 43 2.72 8.98 8.67
N LEU A 44 2.55 8.61 7.41
CA LEU A 44 1.88 7.37 7.01
C LEU A 44 2.57 6.15 7.60
N SER A 45 3.91 6.07 7.60
CA SER A 45 4.62 4.93 8.18
C SER A 45 4.32 4.72 9.67
N ILE A 46 4.19 5.82 10.43
CA ILE A 46 3.83 5.81 11.84
C ILE A 46 2.37 5.38 12.02
N THR A 47 1.44 5.99 11.28
CA THR A 47 0.02 5.66 11.42
C THR A 47 -0.27 4.23 10.97
N SER A 48 0.43 3.74 9.94
CA SER A 48 0.31 2.36 9.47
C SER A 48 0.83 1.40 10.52
N TYR A 49 1.99 1.68 11.14
CA TYR A 49 2.47 0.88 12.26
C TYR A 49 1.45 0.81 13.41
N MET A 50 0.88 1.96 13.80
CA MET A 50 -0.14 2.04 14.84
C MET A 50 -1.42 1.29 14.46
N HIS A 51 -1.85 1.38 13.21
CA HIS A 51 -3.03 0.68 12.69
C HIS A 51 -2.82 -0.84 12.74
N TRP A 52 -1.68 -1.31 12.26
CA TRP A 52 -1.37 -2.74 12.18
C TRP A 52 -1.07 -3.37 13.54
N LYS A 53 -0.67 -2.58 14.54
CA LYS A 53 -0.50 -3.06 15.91
C LYS A 53 -1.82 -3.59 16.49
N GLN A 54 -2.94 -2.97 16.13
CA GLN A 54 -4.27 -3.40 16.54
C GLN A 54 -5.32 -3.04 15.50
N VAL A 55 -5.60 -3.99 14.60
CA VAL A 55 -6.55 -3.80 13.50
C VAL A 55 -7.97 -4.00 14.03
N MET A 56 -8.60 -2.91 14.48
CA MET A 56 -10.00 -2.91 14.92
C MET A 56 -10.95 -2.66 13.74
N ILE A 57 -12.19 -3.15 13.84
CA ILE A 57 -13.23 -2.91 12.81
C ILE A 57 -13.46 -1.40 12.62
N PHE A 58 -13.58 -0.69 13.74
CA PHE A 58 -13.71 0.76 13.80
C PHE A 58 -12.56 1.34 14.63
N SER A 59 -11.74 2.20 14.01
CA SER A 59 -10.65 2.88 14.69
C SER A 59 -10.40 4.23 14.04
N TRP A 60 -10.26 5.28 14.86
CA TRP A 60 -9.83 6.59 14.38
C TRP A 60 -8.45 6.53 13.71
N ILE A 61 -7.56 5.67 14.20
CA ILE A 61 -6.23 5.46 13.62
C ILE A 61 -6.35 4.94 12.18
N LYS A 62 -7.26 3.99 11.92
CA LYS A 62 -7.52 3.49 10.56
C LYS A 62 -7.99 4.59 9.61
N ILE A 63 -8.88 5.47 10.09
CA ILE A 63 -9.40 6.59 9.28
C ILE A 63 -8.26 7.55 8.92
N ILE A 64 -7.46 7.95 9.92
CA ILE A 64 -6.31 8.83 9.72
C ILE A 64 -5.29 8.21 8.76
N ASP A 65 -4.96 6.93 8.96
CA ASP A 65 -4.04 6.18 8.11
C ASP A 65 -4.51 6.13 6.64
N SER A 66 -5.80 5.83 6.43
CA SER A 66 -6.41 5.80 5.10
C SER A 66 -6.43 7.17 4.43
N LEU A 67 -6.68 8.24 5.19
CA LEU A 67 -6.64 9.62 4.70
C LEU A 67 -5.22 10.04 4.31
N LEU A 68 -4.21 9.70 5.12
CA LEU A 68 -2.80 9.95 4.80
C LEU A 68 -2.36 9.18 3.56
N ALA A 69 -2.72 7.89 3.45
CA ALA A 69 -2.42 7.07 2.29
C ALA A 69 -3.03 7.67 1.01
N SER A 70 -4.31 8.05 1.07
CA SER A 70 -5.02 8.68 -0.05
C SER A 70 -4.39 10.02 -0.42
N THR A 71 -4.08 10.87 0.56
CA THR A 71 -3.45 12.17 0.35
C THR A 71 -2.06 12.03 -0.27
N LEU A 72 -1.25 11.07 0.19
CA LEU A 72 0.06 10.78 -0.38
C LEU A 72 -0.05 10.31 -1.84
N ILE A 73 -0.95 9.37 -2.15
CA ILE A 73 -1.17 8.89 -3.52
C ILE A 73 -1.62 10.03 -4.44
N LEU A 74 -2.56 10.87 -3.98
CA LEU A 74 -3.04 12.02 -4.74
C LEU A 74 -1.92 13.06 -4.95
N ASN A 75 -1.13 13.35 -3.92
CA ASN A 75 0.00 14.27 -4.01
C ASN A 75 1.03 13.76 -5.03
N ILE A 76 1.43 12.49 -4.94
CA ILE A 76 2.39 11.92 -5.90
C ILE A 76 1.79 11.95 -7.31
N THR A 77 0.53 11.57 -7.48
CA THR A 77 -0.11 11.46 -8.79
C THR A 77 -0.29 12.82 -9.47
N PHE A 78 -0.73 13.85 -8.75
CA PHE A 78 -1.06 15.14 -9.35
C PHE A 78 0.05 16.19 -9.25
N VAL A 79 0.90 16.11 -8.22
CA VAL A 79 1.97 17.09 -7.99
C VAL A 79 3.32 16.51 -8.41
N ASP A 80 3.79 15.46 -7.74
CA ASP A 80 5.17 14.99 -7.93
C ASP A 80 5.39 14.33 -9.29
N SER A 81 4.37 13.65 -9.83
CA SER A 81 4.48 12.96 -11.12
C SER A 81 4.71 13.90 -12.29
N SER A 82 4.46 15.20 -12.13
CA SER A 82 4.82 16.22 -13.13
C SER A 82 6.34 16.33 -13.34
N ARG A 83 7.13 15.96 -12.33
CA ARG A 83 8.60 15.93 -12.38
C ARG A 83 9.14 14.59 -12.90
N PHE A 84 8.28 13.58 -13.05
CA PHE A 84 8.70 12.28 -13.57
C PHE A 84 8.88 12.35 -15.09
N HIS A 85 9.82 11.57 -15.61
CA HIS A 85 9.90 11.35 -17.05
C HIS A 85 8.57 10.73 -17.54
N PRO A 86 8.04 11.10 -18.72
CA PRO A 86 6.72 10.65 -19.19
C PRO A 86 6.49 9.13 -19.11
N THR A 87 7.51 8.33 -19.45
CA THR A 87 7.47 6.87 -19.34
C THR A 87 7.26 6.39 -17.89
N TYR A 88 8.00 6.94 -16.93
CA TYR A 88 7.89 6.57 -15.52
C TYR A 88 6.60 7.10 -14.88
N ARG A 89 6.09 8.25 -15.36
CA ARG A 89 4.77 8.74 -15.00
C ARG A 89 3.66 7.76 -15.39
N LEU A 90 3.74 7.20 -16.61
CA LEU A 90 2.77 6.19 -17.06
C LEU A 90 2.84 4.92 -16.20
N ILE A 91 4.05 4.46 -15.87
CA ILE A 91 4.26 3.31 -14.97
C ILE A 91 3.64 3.58 -13.59
N TRP A 92 3.84 4.77 -13.02
CA TRP A 92 3.21 5.17 -11.76
C TRP A 92 1.67 5.10 -11.84
N ILE A 93 1.08 5.72 -12.86
CA ILE A 93 -0.39 5.75 -13.03
C ILE A 93 -0.95 4.34 -13.20
N ALA A 94 -0.29 3.48 -14.00
CA ALA A 94 -0.70 2.10 -14.19
C ALA A 94 -0.60 1.28 -12.89
N ALA A 95 0.44 1.50 -12.08
CA ALA A 95 0.59 0.85 -10.78
C ALA A 95 -0.51 1.28 -9.80
N VAL A 96 -0.78 2.59 -9.68
CA VAL A 96 -1.90 3.10 -8.85
C VAL A 96 -3.22 2.50 -9.29
N GLY A 97 -3.52 2.49 -10.59
CA GLY A 97 -4.74 1.90 -11.12
C GLY A 97 -4.88 0.41 -10.78
N THR A 98 -3.80 -0.36 -10.93
CA THR A 98 -3.77 -1.78 -10.56
C THR A 98 -4.03 -2.00 -9.08
N VAL A 99 -3.35 -1.22 -8.22
CA VAL A 99 -3.48 -1.29 -6.77
C VAL A 99 -4.90 -0.94 -6.32
N VAL A 100 -5.54 0.08 -6.91
CA VAL A 100 -6.93 0.45 -6.59
C VAL A 100 -7.88 -0.71 -6.88
N VAL A 101 -7.76 -1.36 -8.04
CA VAL A 101 -8.60 -2.52 -8.40
C VAL A 101 -8.39 -3.67 -7.41
N VAL A 102 -7.13 -4.02 -7.12
CA VAL A 102 -6.79 -5.08 -6.17
C VAL A 102 -7.31 -4.77 -4.76
N PHE A 103 -7.16 -3.52 -4.31
CA PHE A 103 -7.62 -3.07 -3.00
C PHE A 103 -9.14 -3.15 -2.87
N VAL A 104 -9.90 -2.70 -3.89
CA VAL A 104 -11.36 -2.78 -3.91
C VAL A 104 -11.82 -4.23 -3.86
N MET A 105 -11.24 -5.11 -4.68
CA MET A 105 -11.55 -6.55 -4.64
C MET A 105 -11.24 -7.15 -3.27
N ASN A 106 -10.11 -6.78 -2.66
CA ASN A 106 -9.72 -7.26 -1.34
C ASN A 106 -10.68 -6.80 -0.24
N GLU A 107 -11.09 -5.53 -0.24
CA GLU A 107 -12.05 -5.00 0.73
C GLU A 107 -13.44 -5.61 0.58
N ILE A 108 -13.90 -5.87 -0.66
CA ILE A 108 -15.16 -6.58 -0.90
C ILE A 108 -15.09 -7.98 -0.30
N LEU A 109 -14.02 -8.74 -0.58
CA LEU A 109 -13.87 -10.09 -0.03
C LEU A 109 -13.73 -10.07 1.50
N LEU A 110 -12.97 -9.13 2.07
CA LEU A 110 -12.86 -8.96 3.51
C LEU A 110 -14.21 -8.61 4.15
N TYR A 111 -14.99 -7.75 3.49
CA TYR A 111 -16.32 -7.38 3.98
C TYR A 111 -17.23 -8.60 4.07
N TYR A 112 -17.34 -9.39 3.01
CA TYR A 112 -18.21 -10.56 3.00
C TYR A 112 -17.71 -11.71 3.89
N GLN A 113 -16.41 -12.00 3.85
CA GLN A 113 -15.87 -13.14 4.60
C GLN A 113 -15.68 -12.85 6.08
N VAL A 114 -15.42 -11.59 6.45
CA VAL A 114 -15.05 -11.20 7.82
C VAL A 114 -16.04 -10.29 8.50
N LYS A 115 -16.55 -9.26 7.81
CA LYS A 115 -17.38 -8.22 8.45
C LYS A 115 -18.88 -8.52 8.43
N ASN A 116 -19.36 -9.37 7.51
CA ASN A 116 -20.79 -9.56 7.28
C ASN A 116 -21.29 -10.98 7.64
N PRO A 117 -21.84 -11.19 8.86
CA PRO A 117 -22.29 -12.50 9.32
C PRO A 117 -23.61 -12.97 8.67
N ILE A 118 -24.26 -12.16 7.82
CA ILE A 118 -25.56 -12.52 7.22
C ILE A 118 -25.43 -13.62 6.15
N TYR A 119 -24.24 -13.83 5.60
CA TYR A 119 -23.96 -14.80 4.53
C TYR A 119 -23.39 -16.13 5.06
N VAL A 120 -24.06 -16.74 6.05
CA VAL A 120 -23.77 -18.11 6.49
C VAL A 120 -24.42 -19.09 5.52
N GLY A 121 -23.77 -19.34 4.38
CA GLY A 121 -24.11 -20.52 3.58
C GLY A 121 -23.56 -21.77 4.25
N GLU A 122 -24.31 -22.88 4.27
CA GLU A 122 -23.76 -24.18 4.65
C GLU A 122 -22.62 -24.54 3.67
N ILE A 123 -21.37 -24.30 4.06
CA ILE A 123 -20.21 -24.69 3.26
C ILE A 123 -20.03 -26.20 3.46
N SER A 124 -20.65 -27.02 2.60
CA SER A 124 -20.47 -28.47 2.62
C SER A 124 -19.10 -28.93 2.09
N SER A 125 -18.17 -28.02 1.81
CA SER A 125 -16.90 -28.35 1.15
C SER A 125 -15.73 -28.38 2.13
N SER A 126 -15.01 -29.50 2.15
CA SER A 126 -13.75 -29.74 2.87
C SER A 126 -12.56 -28.88 2.39
N HIS A 127 -12.76 -27.97 1.43
CA HIS A 127 -11.70 -27.16 0.81
C HIS A 127 -11.99 -25.66 0.90
N TYR A 128 -10.99 -24.90 1.32
CA TYR A 128 -11.07 -23.44 1.42
C TYR A 128 -11.08 -22.78 0.03
N ARG A 129 -12.02 -21.85 -0.20
CA ARG A 129 -12.15 -21.10 -1.45
C ARG A 129 -11.70 -19.65 -1.22
N TYR A 130 -10.47 -19.32 -1.66
CA TYR A 130 -9.85 -18.00 -1.49
C TYR A 130 -10.67 -16.84 -2.07
N PHE A 131 -11.42 -17.07 -3.15
CA PHE A 131 -12.27 -16.07 -3.82
C PHE A 131 -13.75 -16.41 -3.65
N SER A 132 -14.19 -16.53 -2.41
CA SER A 132 -15.60 -16.74 -2.08
C SER A 132 -16.12 -15.60 -1.22
N THR A 133 -17.42 -15.33 -1.32
CA THR A 133 -18.12 -14.31 -0.53
C THR A 133 -18.88 -14.92 0.66
N TYR A 134 -18.54 -16.15 1.05
CA TYR A 134 -19.15 -16.78 2.22
C TYR A 134 -18.51 -16.26 3.50
N TYR A 135 -19.35 -16.03 4.52
CA TYR A 135 -18.86 -15.66 5.83
C TYR A 135 -18.01 -16.78 6.44
N THR A 136 -16.96 -16.39 7.16
CA THR A 136 -16.13 -17.31 7.93
C THR A 136 -16.32 -17.04 9.43
N GLU A 137 -16.41 -18.07 10.25
CA GLU A 137 -16.64 -17.88 11.69
C GLU A 137 -15.32 -17.55 12.42
N PRO A 138 -15.33 -16.64 13.42
CA PRO A 138 -14.14 -16.35 14.24
C PRO A 138 -13.55 -17.61 14.87
N GLY A 139 -12.23 -17.72 14.93
CA GLY A 139 -11.53 -18.87 15.51
C GLY A 139 -11.45 -20.12 14.62
N THR A 140 -11.98 -20.06 13.40
CA THR A 140 -11.84 -21.14 12.42
C THR A 140 -10.60 -20.96 11.54
N THR A 141 -10.08 -22.07 10.99
CA THR A 141 -8.96 -22.04 10.03
C THR A 141 -9.32 -21.27 8.76
N GLN A 142 -10.59 -21.29 8.34
CA GLN A 142 -11.08 -20.53 7.19
C GLN A 142 -11.05 -19.02 7.45
N ARG A 143 -11.35 -18.59 8.68
CA ARG A 143 -11.19 -17.18 9.09
C ARG A 143 -9.73 -16.77 9.04
N GLU A 144 -8.83 -17.58 9.57
CA GLU A 144 -7.39 -17.32 9.56
C GLU A 144 -6.85 -17.16 8.13
N TYR A 145 -7.25 -18.03 7.20
CA TYR A 145 -6.88 -17.89 5.78
C TYR A 145 -7.44 -16.64 5.11
N ALA A 146 -8.65 -16.20 5.48
CA ALA A 146 -9.23 -14.96 4.97
C ALA A 146 -8.44 -13.73 5.46
N GLU A 147 -8.04 -13.75 6.74
CA GLU A 147 -7.19 -12.74 7.37
C GLU A 147 -5.80 -12.67 6.72
N TYR A 148 -5.15 -13.83 6.49
CA TYR A 148 -3.88 -13.90 5.80
C TYR A 148 -3.98 -13.36 4.38
N ARG A 149 -4.96 -13.81 3.59
CA ARG A 149 -5.14 -13.32 2.22
C ARG A 149 -5.31 -11.80 2.22
N SER A 150 -6.17 -11.27 3.08
CA SER A 150 -6.41 -9.84 3.15
C SER A 150 -5.15 -9.06 3.51
N THR A 151 -4.45 -9.49 4.56
CA THR A 151 -3.23 -8.85 5.05
C THR A 151 -2.12 -8.87 4.01
N PHE A 152 -1.82 -10.03 3.42
CA PHE A 152 -0.75 -10.13 2.43
C PHE A 152 -1.09 -9.44 1.12
N THR A 153 -2.36 -9.43 0.69
CA THR A 153 -2.77 -8.65 -0.48
C THR A 153 -2.51 -7.17 -0.24
N HIS A 154 -2.84 -6.64 0.93
CA HIS A 154 -2.54 -5.26 1.30
C HIS A 154 -1.02 -4.99 1.32
N ILE A 155 -0.24 -5.82 2.02
CA ILE A 155 1.21 -5.67 2.14
C ILE A 155 1.87 -5.65 0.75
N ILE A 156 1.56 -6.63 -0.10
CA ILE A 156 2.19 -6.75 -1.41
C ILE A 156 1.80 -5.56 -2.30
N SER A 157 0.53 -5.18 -2.33
CA SER A 157 0.05 -4.11 -3.22
C SER A 157 0.44 -2.71 -2.74
N ILE A 158 0.26 -2.42 -1.44
CA ILE A 158 0.45 -1.07 -0.88
C ILE A 158 1.87 -0.88 -0.36
N HIS A 159 2.34 -1.75 0.55
CA HIS A 159 3.63 -1.53 1.23
C HIS A 159 4.82 -1.83 0.31
N ILE A 160 4.72 -2.85 -0.54
CA ILE A 160 5.85 -3.30 -1.38
C ILE A 160 5.75 -2.72 -2.79
N MET A 161 4.69 -3.05 -3.54
CA MET A 161 4.58 -2.70 -4.96
C MET A 161 4.49 -1.18 -5.14
N LEU A 162 3.56 -0.50 -4.46
CA LEU A 162 3.38 0.94 -4.66
C LEU A 162 4.59 1.76 -4.22
N VAL A 163 5.18 1.43 -3.07
CA VAL A 163 6.42 2.06 -2.59
C VAL A 163 7.59 1.78 -3.54
N GLY A 164 7.76 0.54 -3.97
CA GLY A 164 8.84 0.14 -4.89
C GLY A 164 8.74 0.84 -6.23
N VAL A 165 7.53 0.93 -6.81
CA VAL A 165 7.29 1.69 -8.04
C VAL A 165 7.55 3.18 -7.84
N CYS A 166 7.16 3.75 -6.69
CA CYS A 166 7.45 5.15 -6.38
C CYS A 166 8.97 5.41 -6.34
N ILE A 167 9.73 4.57 -5.62
CA ILE A 167 11.20 4.66 -5.54
C ILE A 167 11.80 4.55 -6.94
N TYR A 168 11.37 3.55 -7.72
CA TYR A 168 11.85 3.33 -9.09
C TYR A 168 11.59 4.55 -9.99
N CYS A 169 10.37 5.09 -9.98
CA CYS A 169 10.01 6.25 -10.80
C CYS A 169 10.79 7.50 -10.39
N THR A 170 10.93 7.74 -9.09
CA THR A 170 11.71 8.86 -8.54
C THR A 170 13.18 8.77 -8.93
N TYR A 171 13.81 7.62 -8.70
CA TYR A 171 15.23 7.37 -9.01
C TYR A 171 15.52 7.58 -10.49
N ASN A 172 14.78 6.91 -11.37
CA ASN A 172 15.07 6.94 -12.80
C ASN A 172 14.70 8.29 -13.43
N SER A 173 13.68 8.98 -12.92
CA SER A 173 13.36 10.33 -13.38
C SER A 173 14.45 11.33 -13.03
N TYR A 174 15.02 11.23 -11.83
CA TYR A 174 16.16 12.06 -11.44
C TYR A 174 17.39 11.80 -12.31
N TYR A 175 17.75 10.53 -12.53
CA TYR A 175 18.90 10.18 -13.37
C TYR A 175 18.72 10.60 -14.83
N SER A 176 17.52 10.46 -15.39
CA SER A 176 17.22 10.86 -16.78
C SER A 176 17.40 12.36 -17.01
N GLN A 177 17.29 13.20 -15.97
CA GLN A 177 17.53 14.63 -16.05
C GLN A 177 19.03 14.99 -16.07
N LEU A 178 19.91 14.11 -15.60
CA LEU A 178 21.36 14.34 -15.53
C LEU A 178 22.10 13.99 -16.83
N LEU A 179 21.60 13.00 -17.59
CA LEU A 179 22.26 12.53 -18.83
C LEU A 179 22.55 13.64 -19.86
N PRO A 180 21.63 14.59 -20.16
CA PRO A 180 21.91 15.66 -21.10
C PRO A 180 23.01 16.62 -20.61
N ILE A 181 23.19 16.76 -19.29
CA ILE A 181 24.19 17.66 -18.70
C ILE A 181 25.58 17.07 -18.88
N GLU A 182 25.73 15.77 -18.64
CA GLU A 182 27.01 15.07 -18.82
C GLU A 182 27.47 15.05 -20.28
N GLU A 183 26.55 14.85 -21.24
CA GLU A 183 26.87 14.92 -22.67
C GLU A 183 27.37 16.31 -23.09
N ASN A 184 26.70 17.37 -22.64
CA ASN A 184 27.12 18.74 -22.92
C ASN A 184 28.49 19.08 -22.30
N LEU A 185 28.77 18.60 -21.09
CA LEU A 185 30.07 18.79 -20.44
C LEU A 185 31.19 18.05 -21.17
N LYS A 186 30.94 16.82 -21.66
CA LYS A 186 31.94 16.06 -22.45
C LYS A 186 32.32 16.78 -23.75
N ILE A 187 31.36 17.40 -24.44
CA ILE A 187 31.61 18.14 -25.69
C ILE A 187 32.48 19.39 -25.44
N SER A 188 32.32 20.05 -24.28
CA SER A 188 33.11 21.25 -23.95
C SER A 188 34.59 20.98 -23.61
N GLY A 189 34.95 19.75 -23.24
CA GLY A 189 36.30 19.36 -22.84
C GLY A 189 37.19 18.81 -23.97
N SER A 190 36.68 18.71 -25.20
CA SER A 190 37.38 18.15 -26.35
C SER A 190 37.97 19.20 -27.32
N CYS A 191 38.16 20.44 -26.87
CA CYS A 191 38.83 21.51 -27.64
C CYS A 191 40.33 21.58 -27.33
#